data_AF-A0A1S8ACE3-F1
#
_entry.id   AF-A0A1S8ACE3-F1
#
_cell.length_a   1.000
_cell.length_b   1.000
_cell.length_c   1.000
_cell.angle_alpha   90.00
_cell.angle_beta   90.00
_cell.angle_gamma   90.00
#
_symmetry.space_group_name_H-M   'P 1'
#
loop_
_entity.id
_entity.type
_entity.pdbx_description
1 polymer ?
#
loop_
_entity_poly.entity_id
_entity_poly.type
_entity_poly.pdbx_seq_one_letter_code
_entity_poly.pdbx_strand_id
1 'polypeptide(L)'
;MAERLISLYEQEGLQSRMQEAYYRAAVEWIGVGEAGEASKYARLCVKYGTLFKGPGRPFIEKMEQLVASPTSHPQWRFRLRHADGY
;
A
#
# COMPACT_ATOMS: atom_id res chain seq x y z
N MET A 1 -11.43 -4.03 3.13
CA MET A 1 -10.65 -4.85 4.10
C MET A 1 -9.48 -4.06 4.69
N ALA A 2 -8.70 -3.33 3.88
CA ALA A 2 -7.55 -2.55 4.31
C ALA A 2 -7.83 -1.47 5.38
N GLU A 3 -8.96 -0.80 5.31
CA GLU A 3 -9.34 0.29 6.23
C GLU A 3 -9.49 -0.15 7.68
N ARG A 4 -9.93 -1.40 7.92
CA ARG A 4 -10.03 -1.95 9.27
C ARG A 4 -8.66 -2.07 9.93
N LEU A 5 -7.62 -2.43 9.16
CA LEU A 5 -6.26 -2.51 9.69
C LEU A 5 -5.71 -1.13 10.05
N ILE A 6 -6.01 -0.12 9.23
CA ILE A 6 -5.64 1.27 9.51
C ILE A 6 -6.30 1.73 10.81
N SER A 7 -7.61 1.53 10.94
CA SER A 7 -8.36 1.90 12.14
C SER A 7 -7.83 1.21 13.41
N LEU A 8 -7.43 -0.06 13.32
CA LEU A 8 -6.82 -0.78 14.45
C LEU A 8 -5.47 -0.18 14.86
N TYR A 9 -4.60 0.17 13.90
CA TYR A 9 -3.32 0.80 14.22
C TYR A 9 -3.52 2.18 14.88
N GLU A 10 -4.54 2.93 14.47
CA GLU A 10 -4.89 4.21 15.10
C GLU A 10 -5.38 4.04 16.54
N GLN A 11 -6.27 3.06 16.77
CA GLN A 11 -6.84 2.75 18.10
C GLN A 11 -5.78 2.25 19.09
N GLU A 12 -4.86 1.42 18.63
CA GLU A 12 -3.78 0.85 19.43
C GLU A 12 -2.60 1.82 19.65
N GLY A 13 -2.66 3.04 19.11
CA GLY A 13 -1.58 4.01 19.27
C GLY A 13 -0.29 3.62 18.51
N LEU A 14 -0.41 2.86 17.42
CA LEU A 14 0.71 2.35 16.62
C LEU A 14 1.19 3.33 15.54
N GLN A 15 1.21 4.63 15.83
CA GLN A 15 1.54 5.70 14.87
C GLN A 15 2.90 5.50 14.19
N SER A 16 3.92 5.01 14.91
CA SER A 16 5.26 4.73 14.38
C SER A 16 5.32 3.50 13.45
N ARG A 17 4.22 2.76 13.35
CA ARG A 17 4.05 1.57 12.52
C ARG A 17 2.98 1.72 11.45
N MET A 18 2.32 2.87 11.33
CA MET A 18 1.24 3.12 10.37
C MET A 18 1.64 2.84 8.91
N GLN A 19 2.91 2.99 8.56
CA GLN A 19 3.42 2.62 7.24
C GLN A 19 3.10 1.15 6.86
N GLU A 20 3.04 0.24 7.83
CA GLU A 20 2.72 -1.17 7.59
C GLU A 20 1.25 -1.36 7.17
N ALA A 21 0.33 -0.64 7.83
CA ALA A 21 -1.08 -0.65 7.49
C ALA A 21 -1.32 -0.02 6.11
N TYR A 22 -0.67 1.11 5.83
CA TYR A 22 -0.75 1.77 4.53
C TYR A 22 -0.13 0.95 3.38
N TYR A 23 0.99 0.26 3.63
CA TYR A 23 1.58 -0.66 2.64
C TYR A 23 0.58 -1.75 2.25
N ARG A 24 -0.05 -2.38 3.25
CA ARG A 24 -1.07 -3.41 3.00
C ARG A 24 -2.25 -2.83 2.23
N ALA A 25 -2.73 -1.64 2.59
CA ALA A 25 -3.81 -0.98 1.88
C ALA A 25 -3.46 -0.73 0.39
N ALA A 26 -2.27 -0.24 0.10
CA ALA A 26 -1.83 0.00 -1.27
C ALA A 26 -1.81 -1.30 -2.12
N VAL A 27 -1.33 -2.40 -1.55
CA VAL A 27 -1.28 -3.71 -2.23
C VAL A 27 -2.68 -4.29 -2.46
N GLU A 28 -3.60 -4.11 -1.52
CA GLU A 28 -5.00 -4.54 -1.68
C GLU A 28 -5.68 -3.82 -2.85
N TRP A 29 -5.58 -2.48 -2.88
CA TRP A 29 -6.22 -1.66 -3.92
C TRP A 29 -5.61 -1.88 -5.31
N ILE A 30 -4.28 -2.03 -5.41
CA ILE A 30 -3.65 -2.31 -6.71
C ILE A 30 -4.01 -3.71 -7.23
N GLY A 31 -4.21 -4.66 -6.32
CA GLY A 31 -4.61 -6.03 -6.65
C GLY A 31 -6.00 -6.12 -7.26
N VAL A 32 -6.93 -5.23 -6.87
CA VAL A 32 -8.28 -5.11 -7.43
C VAL A 32 -8.38 -4.13 -8.61
N GLY A 33 -7.30 -3.42 -8.93
CA GLY A 33 -7.23 -2.49 -10.08
C GLY A 33 -7.59 -1.04 -9.76
N GLU A 34 -7.77 -0.68 -8.50
CA GLU A 34 -8.07 0.69 -8.05
C GLU A 34 -6.78 1.50 -7.88
N ALA A 35 -6.23 1.98 -8.99
CA ALA A 35 -4.95 2.72 -9.00
C ALA A 35 -4.98 3.98 -8.11
N GLY A 36 -6.10 4.71 -8.08
CA GLY A 36 -6.21 5.96 -7.31
C GLY A 36 -6.06 5.74 -5.81
N GLU A 37 -6.82 4.79 -5.25
CA GLU A 37 -6.72 4.42 -3.83
C GLU A 37 -5.36 3.77 -3.53
N ALA A 38 -4.84 2.92 -4.42
CA ALA A 38 -3.52 2.34 -4.26
C ALA A 38 -2.42 3.41 -4.13
N SER A 39 -2.41 4.41 -5.02
CA SER A 39 -1.44 5.51 -4.98
C SER A 39 -1.60 6.38 -3.74
N LYS A 40 -2.82 6.62 -3.27
CA LYS A 40 -3.09 7.37 -2.03
C LYS A 40 -2.44 6.69 -0.83
N TYR A 41 -2.68 5.39 -0.64
CA TYR A 41 -2.08 4.66 0.47
C TYR A 41 -0.57 4.44 0.31
N ALA A 42 -0.06 4.28 -0.91
CA ALA A 42 1.38 4.21 -1.15
C ALA A 42 2.08 5.51 -0.75
N ARG A 43 1.52 6.69 -1.07
CA ARG A 43 2.06 7.98 -0.59
C ARG A 43 2.07 8.10 0.93
N LEU A 44 1.02 7.62 1.60
CA LEU A 44 0.96 7.59 3.07
C LEU A 44 2.02 6.64 3.65
N CYS A 45 2.21 5.47 3.04
CA CYS A 45 3.25 4.53 3.42
C CYS A 45 4.65 5.15 3.29
N VAL A 46 4.95 5.81 2.18
CA VAL A 46 6.23 6.52 1.96
C VAL A 46 6.42 7.61 3.02
N LYS A 47 5.41 8.45 3.24
CA LYS A 47 5.48 9.54 4.23
C LYS A 47 5.82 9.03 5.63
N TYR A 48 5.07 8.04 6.14
CA TYR A 48 5.30 7.49 7.49
C TYR A 48 6.56 6.64 7.56
N GLY A 49 6.87 5.90 6.49
CA GLY A 49 8.10 5.11 6.38
C GLY A 49 9.34 5.99 6.48
N THR A 50 9.40 7.05 5.68
CA THR A 50 10.51 8.00 5.71
C THR A 50 10.61 8.70 7.06
N LEU A 51 9.48 9.12 7.65
CA LEU A 51 9.44 9.80 8.94
C LEU A 51 9.94 8.93 10.10
N PHE A 52 9.52 7.66 10.19
CA PHE A 52 9.78 6.80 11.35
C PHE A 52 10.88 5.75 11.14
N LYS A 53 11.19 5.37 9.91
CA LYS A 53 12.16 4.31 9.57
C LYS A 53 13.36 4.82 8.77
N GLY A 54 13.31 6.06 8.31
CA GLY A 54 14.28 6.68 7.42
C GLY A 54 14.05 6.34 5.94
N PRO A 55 14.63 7.13 5.02
CA PRO A 55 14.54 6.91 3.58
C PRO A 55 15.31 5.66 3.10
N GLY A 56 15.13 5.27 1.83
CA GLY A 56 15.94 4.21 1.19
C GLY A 56 15.64 2.79 1.69
N ARG A 57 14.47 2.58 2.30
CA ARG A 57 14.03 1.24 2.69
C ARG A 57 13.37 0.55 1.49
N PRO A 58 13.55 -0.77 1.30
CA PRO A 58 12.97 -1.49 0.16
C PRO A 58 11.44 -1.34 0.01
N PHE A 59 10.72 -1.25 1.13
CA PHE A 59 9.27 -1.04 1.08
C PHE A 59 8.88 0.37 0.64
N ILE A 60 9.72 1.38 0.91
CA ILE A 60 9.52 2.76 0.49
C ILE A 60 9.73 2.85 -1.03
N GLU A 61 10.85 2.33 -1.52
CA GLU A 61 11.18 2.29 -2.95
C GLU A 61 10.08 1.59 -3.75
N LYS A 62 9.57 0.46 -3.23
CA LYS A 62 8.46 -0.27 -3.85
C LYS A 62 7.17 0.57 -3.92
N MET A 63 6.86 1.34 -2.88
CA MET A 63 5.68 2.22 -2.87
C MET A 63 5.88 3.46 -3.76
N GLU A 64 7.10 3.99 -3.86
CA GLU A 64 7.44 5.06 -4.80
C GLU A 64 7.28 4.60 -6.25
N GLN A 65 7.74 3.38 -6.57
CA GLN A 65 7.49 2.75 -7.87
C GLN A 65 5.99 2.54 -8.14
N LEU A 66 5.23 2.11 -7.13
CA LEU A 66 3.77 1.98 -7.25
C LEU A 66 3.11 3.33 -7.55
N VAL A 67 3.57 4.41 -6.92
CA VAL A 67 3.06 5.77 -7.19
C VAL A 67 3.45 6.24 -8.59
N ALA A 68 4.68 5.95 -9.02
CA ALA A 68 5.20 6.36 -10.33
C ALA A 68 4.54 5.60 -11.49
N SER A 69 4.22 4.31 -11.30
CA SER A 69 3.64 3.46 -12.36
C SER A 69 2.68 2.41 -11.78
N PRO A 70 1.46 2.81 -11.36
CA PRO A 70 0.51 1.91 -10.73
C PRO A 70 0.07 0.76 -11.65
N THR A 71 -0.22 1.07 -12.91
CA THR A 71 -0.76 0.13 -13.90
C THR A 71 0.28 -0.83 -14.48
N SER A 72 1.56 -0.48 -14.37
CA SER A 72 2.69 -1.34 -14.79
C SER A 72 3.26 -2.17 -13.63
N HIS A 73 2.67 -2.06 -12.43
CA HIS A 73 3.17 -2.76 -11.26
C HIS A 73 2.89 -4.28 -11.38
N PRO A 74 3.81 -5.19 -11.00
CA PRO A 74 3.64 -6.64 -11.15
C PRO A 74 2.39 -7.24 -10.47
N GLN A 75 1.87 -6.54 -9.45
CA GLN A 75 0.68 -6.95 -8.70
C GLN A 75 -0.62 -6.33 -9.26
N TRP A 76 -0.54 -5.56 -10.34
CA TRP A 76 -1.68 -4.94 -11.00
C TRP A 76 -2.70 -6.00 -11.48
N ARG A 77 -3.96 -5.87 -11.04
CA ARG A 77 -5.07 -6.78 -11.36
C ARG A 77 -4.81 -8.26 -11.05
N PHE A 78 -3.82 -8.57 -10.20
CA PHE A 78 -3.46 -9.95 -9.89
C PHE A 78 -4.65 -10.75 -9.33
N ARG A 79 -5.51 -10.11 -8.53
CA ARG A 79 -6.70 -10.79 -7.97
C ARG A 79 -7.82 -11.00 -8.97
N LEU A 80 -7.96 -10.10 -9.95
CA LEU A 80 -8.92 -10.28 -11.04
C LEU A 80 -8.49 -11.43 -11.95
N ARG A 81 -7.18 -11.58 -12.18
CA ARG A 81 -6.63 -12.67 -12.99
C ARG A 81 -6.87 -14.07 -12.40
N HIS A 82 -7.06 -14.17 -11.07
CA HIS A 82 -7.42 -15.40 -10.39
C HIS A 82 -8.94 -15.65 -10.31
N ALA A 83 -9.78 -14.65 -10.59
CA ALA A 83 -11.24 -14.79 -10.58
C ALA A 83 -11.80 -15.30 -11.91
N ASP A 84 -11.15 -15.00 -13.04
CA ASP A 84 -11.53 -15.46 -14.39
C ASP A 84 -11.03 -16.88 -14.74
N GLY A 85 -10.49 -17.60 -13.75
CA GLY A 85 -9.96 -18.96 -13.91
C GLY A 85 -10.85 -20.01 -13.23
N TYR A 86 -12.09 -20.16 -13.68
CA TYR A 86 -12.91 -21.35 -13.43
C TYR A 86 -13.84 -21.61 -14.62
#